data_AF-A0A1F8M857-F1
#
_entry.id   AF-A0A1F8M857-F1
#
_cell.length_a   1.000
_cell.length_b   1.000
_cell.length_c   1.000
_cell.angle_alpha   90.00
_cell.angle_beta   90.00
_cell.angle_gamma   90.00
#
_symmetry.space_group_name_H-M   'P 1'
#
loop_
_entity.id
_entity.type
_entity.pdbx_description
1 polymer ?
#
loop_
_entity_poly.entity_id
_entity_poly.type
_entity_poly.pdbx_seq_one_letter_code
_entity_poly.pdbx_strand_id
1 'polypeptide(L)'
;MVAKNAPGPEPKTPKPPKIMSKPLPQILDEMDENIRAAAEAARKAEEAARAAKEAASAATKASGEAEKRAEEAKKAGQMAAETATRAAAEAARKAEETAKGARLAAEAAMKKAEEADLGAKAAIESFRKAAEEAARKAQEAANAARAAAEMAAKSAQKAASDATKKAEDAARKAVEASEAARLAAEGATQTAEEAVADAIRKMEELEQTAKAAAAAAERAAQEAAARAQEKAMLATQGVQEAIELANAAGKQADDDAKQARTARANLTQTLSAETAVNAEQSGRKAKRSASAAYQAADTAQIKAQAADSAGDEALNTAALVTGRLAERVEEAGTEAKEAAAKGLQAADKTRKKAEQADIAGDEALEAASQALHQMVMQAEALSKAAEAAAEAARKASLAAEKAAQEAARKAEADVKAASAEAARKAEAAKVAAQESAKRAEEVSRAAKAAAEEARTATEKSAVRAEEVSRQAIAAAEAAGRAAEEAGLKAAEAMPRAMVKKLLGSWEFMLFLIIAMLAAIFGAVAISVGISSIGLG
;
A
#
# COMPACT_ATOMS: atom_id res chain seq x y z
N MET A 1 6.57 11.73 28.64
CA MET A 1 7.74 11.33 29.48
C MET A 1 9.00 11.95 28.90
N VAL A 2 9.87 12.38 29.81
CA VAL A 2 11.04 13.26 29.63
C VAL A 2 12.13 12.61 28.78
N ALA A 3 12.68 13.39 27.84
CA ALA A 3 13.79 13.03 26.96
C ALA A 3 15.10 12.83 27.74
N LYS A 4 15.89 11.81 27.36
CA LYS A 4 17.27 11.61 27.80
C LYS A 4 18.23 11.69 26.63
N ASN A 5 19.18 12.61 26.77
CA ASN A 5 20.36 12.84 25.95
C ASN A 5 21.22 11.59 25.76
N ALA A 6 21.68 11.33 24.53
CA ALA A 6 22.97 10.70 24.21
C ALA A 6 23.27 10.79 22.70
N PRO A 7 24.56 10.77 22.29
CA PRO A 7 25.11 11.60 21.22
C PRO A 7 25.30 10.87 19.89
N GLY A 8 25.00 11.57 18.80
CA GLY A 8 25.42 11.22 17.44
C GLY A 8 26.50 12.18 16.91
N PRO A 9 27.26 11.76 15.89
CA PRO A 9 28.63 12.17 15.64
C PRO A 9 28.78 13.40 14.74
N GLU A 10 29.95 14.04 14.90
CA GLU A 10 30.59 15.08 14.11
C GLU A 10 30.12 15.21 12.63
N PRO A 11 29.57 16.38 12.24
CA PRO A 11 29.46 16.77 10.85
C PRO A 11 30.51 17.81 10.46
N LYS A 12 31.11 17.51 9.31
CA LYS A 12 32.05 18.31 8.53
C LYS A 12 31.51 19.72 8.25
N THR A 13 32.41 20.68 8.40
CA THR A 13 32.26 22.13 8.17
C THR A 13 31.69 22.54 6.80
N PRO A 14 30.69 23.44 6.75
CA PRO A 14 30.47 24.36 5.62
C PRO A 14 30.74 25.83 6.00
N LYS A 15 31.31 26.55 5.03
CA LYS A 15 31.90 27.90 5.10
C LYS A 15 30.87 29.05 5.30
N PRO A 16 31.30 30.21 5.83
CA PRO A 16 30.42 31.34 6.18
C PRO A 16 29.90 32.13 4.96
N PRO A 17 28.64 32.64 5.00
CA PRO A 17 28.07 33.48 3.95
C PRO A 17 28.66 34.90 3.99
N LYS A 18 29.14 35.30 2.82
CA LYS A 18 29.88 36.53 2.52
C LYS A 18 28.87 37.68 2.35
N ILE A 19 28.98 38.71 3.17
CA ILE A 19 28.12 39.91 3.09
C ILE A 19 28.43 40.63 1.77
N MET A 20 27.42 40.79 0.94
CA MET A 20 27.56 41.21 -0.46
C MET A 20 27.77 42.72 -0.59
N SER A 21 29.00 43.10 -0.94
CA SER A 21 29.37 44.41 -1.50
C SER A 21 29.34 44.36 -3.04
N LYS A 22 28.22 43.91 -3.62
CA LYS A 22 28.11 43.71 -5.08
C LYS A 22 27.43 44.91 -5.76
N PRO A 23 27.90 45.34 -6.95
CA PRO A 23 27.31 46.43 -7.70
C PRO A 23 25.89 46.09 -8.21
N LEU A 24 25.02 47.09 -8.30
CA LEU A 24 23.58 46.99 -8.64
C LEU A 24 23.19 45.96 -9.72
N PRO A 25 23.95 45.77 -10.83
CA PRO A 25 23.60 44.76 -11.84
C PRO A 25 23.53 43.32 -11.29
N GLN A 26 24.41 42.97 -10.34
CA GLN A 26 24.44 41.62 -9.76
C GLN A 26 23.32 41.38 -8.74
N ILE A 27 22.79 42.45 -8.14
CA ILE A 27 21.62 42.36 -7.25
C ILE A 27 20.34 42.17 -8.08
N LEU A 28 20.28 42.77 -9.27
CA LEU A 28 19.18 42.55 -10.21
C LEU A 28 19.22 41.12 -10.77
N ASP A 29 20.40 40.59 -11.10
CA ASP A 29 20.56 39.19 -11.53
C ASP A 29 20.13 38.20 -10.42
N GLU A 30 20.48 38.47 -9.16
CA GLU A 30 20.05 37.65 -8.01
C GLU A 30 18.56 37.81 -7.67
N MET A 31 17.97 38.98 -7.91
CA MET A 31 16.51 39.15 -7.84
C MET A 31 15.81 38.39 -8.97
N ASP A 32 16.34 38.40 -10.19
CA ASP A 32 15.81 37.63 -11.31
C ASP A 32 15.93 36.12 -11.08
N GLU A 33 17.03 35.66 -10.45
CA GLU A 33 17.16 34.27 -9.99
C GLU A 33 16.15 33.94 -8.88
N ASN A 34 15.93 34.83 -7.91
CA ASN A 34 14.91 34.61 -6.87
C ASN A 34 13.48 34.65 -7.43
N ILE A 35 13.22 35.52 -8.41
CA ILE A 35 11.93 35.58 -9.12
C ILE A 35 11.72 34.30 -9.94
N ARG A 36 12.77 33.79 -10.61
CA ARG A 36 12.71 32.47 -11.28
C ARG A 36 12.49 31.33 -10.29
N ALA A 37 13.22 31.31 -9.18
CA ALA A 37 13.06 30.28 -8.16
C ALA A 37 11.67 30.31 -7.51
N ALA A 38 11.13 31.50 -7.25
CA ALA A 38 9.76 31.68 -6.76
C ALA A 38 8.71 31.27 -7.79
N ALA A 39 8.93 31.59 -9.08
CA ALA A 39 8.05 31.18 -10.17
C ALA A 39 8.09 29.66 -10.41
N GLU A 40 9.26 29.03 -10.25
CA GLU A 40 9.44 27.59 -10.37
C GLU A 40 8.84 26.84 -9.16
N ALA A 41 8.96 27.40 -7.96
CA ALA A 41 8.28 26.91 -6.77
C ALA A 41 6.75 27.04 -6.89
N ALA A 42 6.26 28.15 -7.45
CA ALA A 42 4.83 28.33 -7.74
C ALA A 42 4.33 27.33 -8.78
N ARG A 43 5.09 27.05 -9.86
CA ARG A 43 4.77 26.00 -10.84
C ARG A 43 4.74 24.61 -10.21
N LYS A 44 5.72 24.26 -9.38
CA LYS A 44 5.72 22.97 -8.67
C LYS A 44 4.52 22.84 -7.71
N ALA A 45 4.14 23.91 -7.04
CA ALA A 45 2.94 23.93 -6.19
C ALA A 45 1.66 23.78 -7.02
N GLU A 46 1.58 24.40 -8.21
CA GLU A 46 0.47 24.24 -9.14
C GLU A 46 0.37 22.81 -9.68
N GLU A 47 1.48 22.20 -10.07
CA GLU A 47 1.53 20.80 -10.52
C GLU A 47 1.12 19.84 -9.40
N ALA A 48 1.59 20.05 -8.17
CA ALA A 48 1.20 19.24 -7.01
C ALA A 48 -0.30 19.37 -6.71
N ALA A 49 -0.86 20.59 -6.80
CA ALA A 49 -2.29 20.82 -6.62
C ALA A 49 -3.12 20.15 -7.73
N ARG A 50 -2.62 20.15 -8.98
CA ARG A 50 -3.27 19.49 -10.12
C ARG A 50 -3.26 17.97 -9.95
N ALA A 51 -2.13 17.38 -9.58
CA ALA A 51 -2.00 15.96 -9.28
C ALA A 51 -2.91 15.53 -8.12
N ALA A 52 -3.00 16.33 -7.06
CA ALA A 52 -3.90 16.08 -5.94
C ALA A 52 -5.38 16.10 -6.37
N LYS A 53 -5.77 17.04 -7.26
CA LYS A 53 -7.12 17.14 -7.79
C LYS A 53 -7.48 15.96 -8.71
N GLU A 54 -6.53 15.52 -9.53
CA GLU A 54 -6.69 14.32 -10.37
C GLU A 54 -6.81 13.05 -9.53
N ALA A 55 -5.99 12.90 -8.48
CA ALA A 55 -6.08 11.79 -7.54
C ALA A 55 -7.43 11.76 -6.80
N ALA A 56 -7.93 12.91 -6.33
CA ALA A 56 -9.25 13.02 -5.70
C ALA A 56 -10.40 12.68 -6.68
N SER A 57 -10.29 13.11 -7.93
CA SER A 57 -11.25 12.78 -9.00
C SER A 57 -11.25 11.28 -9.31
N ALA A 58 -10.07 10.66 -9.41
CA ALA A 58 -9.92 9.22 -9.60
C ALA A 58 -10.49 8.42 -8.42
N ALA A 59 -10.23 8.85 -7.17
CA ALA A 59 -10.79 8.23 -5.98
C ALA A 59 -12.32 8.33 -5.92
N THR A 60 -12.90 9.47 -6.35
CA THR A 60 -14.35 9.67 -6.41
C THR A 60 -14.98 8.77 -7.47
N LYS A 61 -14.37 8.64 -8.66
CA LYS A 61 -14.82 7.71 -9.70
C LYS A 61 -14.75 6.25 -9.24
N ALA A 62 -13.63 5.86 -8.63
CA ALA A 62 -13.46 4.51 -8.10
C ALA A 62 -14.49 4.17 -7.02
N SER A 63 -14.82 5.13 -6.14
CA SER A 63 -15.87 4.96 -5.13
C SER A 63 -17.26 4.80 -5.75
N GLY A 64 -17.59 5.60 -6.79
CA GLY A 64 -18.85 5.47 -7.50
C GLY A 64 -18.98 4.15 -8.29
N GLU A 65 -17.89 3.63 -8.85
CA GLU A 65 -17.87 2.29 -9.46
C GLU A 65 -18.01 1.18 -8.43
N ALA A 66 -17.39 1.32 -7.26
CA ALA A 66 -17.54 0.37 -6.16
C ALA A 66 -18.98 0.32 -5.64
N GLU A 67 -19.63 1.47 -5.50
CA GLU A 67 -21.04 1.58 -5.10
C GLU A 67 -21.98 0.92 -6.12
N LYS A 68 -21.77 1.15 -7.43
CA LYS A 68 -22.52 0.47 -8.49
C LYS A 68 -22.35 -1.04 -8.45
N ARG A 69 -21.13 -1.55 -8.30
CA ARG A 69 -20.87 -2.99 -8.18
C ARG A 69 -21.52 -3.58 -6.92
N ALA A 70 -21.55 -2.84 -5.82
CA ALA A 70 -22.22 -3.27 -4.59
C ALA A 70 -23.75 -3.38 -4.77
N GLU A 71 -24.38 -2.43 -5.45
CA GLU A 71 -25.82 -2.49 -5.77
C GLU A 71 -26.16 -3.60 -6.78
N GLU A 72 -25.31 -3.82 -7.79
CA GLU A 72 -25.46 -4.96 -8.72
C GLU A 72 -25.34 -6.30 -8.00
N ALA A 73 -24.36 -6.45 -7.10
CA ALA A 73 -24.20 -7.66 -6.27
C ALA A 73 -25.40 -7.89 -5.34
N LYS A 74 -25.96 -6.81 -4.75
CA LYS A 74 -27.15 -6.88 -3.90
C LYS A 74 -28.39 -7.32 -4.70
N LYS A 75 -28.61 -6.78 -5.90
CA LYS A 75 -29.70 -7.20 -6.80
C LYS A 75 -29.53 -8.65 -7.25
N ALA A 76 -28.32 -9.05 -7.62
CA ALA A 76 -28.02 -10.44 -7.99
C ALA A 76 -28.28 -11.40 -6.82
N GLY A 77 -27.89 -11.00 -5.60
CA GLY A 77 -28.16 -11.75 -4.38
C GLY A 77 -29.66 -11.88 -4.07
N GLN A 78 -30.44 -10.80 -4.22
CA GLN A 78 -31.89 -10.83 -4.06
C GLN A 78 -32.57 -11.74 -5.08
N MET A 79 -32.19 -11.63 -6.36
CA MET A 79 -32.72 -12.51 -7.42
C MET A 79 -32.36 -13.98 -7.17
N ALA A 80 -31.14 -14.26 -6.73
CA ALA A 80 -30.73 -15.63 -6.39
C ALA A 80 -31.54 -16.19 -5.22
N ALA A 81 -31.77 -15.39 -4.17
CA ALA A 81 -32.58 -15.78 -3.03
C ALA A 81 -34.06 -16.01 -3.42
N GLU A 82 -34.63 -15.14 -4.26
CA GLU A 82 -36.00 -15.26 -4.74
C GLU A 82 -36.18 -16.50 -5.64
N THR A 83 -35.20 -16.77 -6.51
CA THR A 83 -35.18 -17.97 -7.38
C THR A 83 -35.05 -19.24 -6.55
N ALA A 84 -34.17 -19.26 -5.54
CA ALA A 84 -34.00 -20.39 -4.63
C ALA A 84 -35.28 -20.65 -3.83
N THR A 85 -35.93 -19.60 -3.34
CA THR A 85 -37.21 -19.70 -2.59
C THR A 85 -38.32 -20.26 -3.47
N ARG A 86 -38.41 -19.80 -4.73
CA ARG A 86 -39.41 -20.28 -5.69
C ARG A 86 -39.19 -21.75 -6.07
N ALA A 87 -37.94 -22.14 -6.30
CA ALA A 87 -37.56 -23.53 -6.57
C ALA A 87 -37.87 -24.45 -5.37
N ALA A 88 -37.59 -24.00 -4.15
CA ALA A 88 -37.94 -24.74 -2.93
C ALA A 88 -39.46 -24.90 -2.76
N ALA A 89 -40.23 -23.84 -3.04
CA ALA A 89 -41.69 -23.87 -2.98
C ALA A 89 -42.29 -24.82 -4.04
N GLU A 90 -41.76 -24.81 -5.27
CA GLU A 90 -42.19 -25.75 -6.32
C GLU A 90 -41.84 -27.20 -6.00
N ALA A 91 -40.65 -27.45 -5.45
CA ALA A 91 -40.24 -28.78 -5.00
C ALA A 91 -41.17 -29.30 -3.89
N ALA A 92 -41.50 -28.44 -2.91
CA ALA A 92 -42.46 -28.78 -1.85
C ALA A 92 -43.86 -29.08 -2.41
N ARG A 93 -44.34 -28.29 -3.38
CA ARG A 93 -45.64 -28.53 -4.02
C ARG A 93 -45.68 -29.84 -4.79
N LYS A 94 -44.63 -30.17 -5.54
CA LYS A 94 -44.51 -31.46 -6.25
C LYS A 94 -44.46 -32.64 -5.29
N ALA A 95 -43.75 -32.49 -4.16
CA ALA A 95 -43.73 -33.50 -3.11
C ALA A 95 -45.12 -33.71 -2.50
N GLU A 96 -45.87 -32.64 -2.25
CA GLU A 96 -47.25 -32.71 -1.73
C GLU A 96 -48.22 -33.38 -2.73
N GLU A 97 -48.14 -33.03 -4.02
CA GLU A 97 -48.94 -33.67 -5.07
C GLU A 97 -48.62 -35.18 -5.19
N THR A 98 -47.33 -35.54 -5.11
CA THR A 98 -46.90 -36.95 -5.13
C THR A 98 -47.42 -37.71 -3.91
N ALA A 99 -47.36 -37.12 -2.73
CA ALA A 99 -47.88 -37.72 -1.50
C ALA A 99 -49.42 -37.90 -1.55
N LYS A 100 -50.15 -36.91 -2.09
CA LYS A 100 -51.61 -37.05 -2.34
C LYS A 100 -51.92 -38.16 -3.33
N GLY A 101 -51.17 -38.25 -4.43
CA GLY A 101 -51.31 -39.33 -5.42
C GLY A 101 -51.09 -40.71 -4.80
N ALA A 102 -50.01 -40.87 -4.01
CA ALA A 102 -49.72 -42.11 -3.31
C ALA A 102 -50.82 -42.49 -2.30
N ARG A 103 -51.35 -41.52 -1.57
CA ARG A 103 -52.44 -41.74 -0.61
C ARG A 103 -53.74 -42.18 -1.29
N LEU A 104 -54.13 -41.52 -2.38
CA LEU A 104 -55.31 -41.90 -3.17
C LEU A 104 -55.17 -43.30 -3.78
N ALA A 105 -53.96 -43.65 -4.27
CA ALA A 105 -53.68 -44.99 -4.77
C ALA A 105 -53.78 -46.05 -3.67
N ALA A 106 -53.28 -45.76 -2.46
CA ALA A 106 -53.40 -46.64 -1.30
C ALA A 106 -54.86 -46.82 -0.84
N GLU A 107 -55.64 -45.74 -0.79
CA GLU A 107 -57.08 -45.80 -0.45
C GLU A 107 -57.86 -46.61 -1.50
N ALA A 108 -57.56 -46.44 -2.79
CA ALA A 108 -58.18 -47.24 -3.86
C ALA A 108 -57.81 -48.73 -3.76
N ALA A 109 -56.56 -49.04 -3.44
CA ALA A 109 -56.11 -50.41 -3.22
C ALA A 109 -56.81 -51.07 -2.02
N MET A 110 -56.97 -50.34 -0.91
CA MET A 110 -57.70 -50.82 0.27
C MET A 110 -59.16 -51.10 -0.03
N LYS A 111 -59.85 -50.18 -0.74
CA LYS A 111 -61.25 -50.40 -1.15
C LYS A 111 -61.41 -51.65 -2.01
N LYS A 112 -60.49 -51.85 -2.96
CA LYS A 112 -60.53 -53.02 -3.84
C LYS A 112 -60.24 -54.33 -3.09
N ALA A 113 -59.40 -54.27 -2.06
CA ALA A 113 -59.18 -55.40 -1.16
C ALA A 113 -60.43 -55.70 -0.30
N GLU A 114 -61.13 -54.69 0.21
CA GLU A 114 -62.40 -54.87 0.94
C GLU A 114 -63.50 -55.46 0.05
N GLU A 115 -63.63 -54.98 -1.20
CA GLU A 115 -64.57 -55.53 -2.18
C GLU A 115 -64.25 -57.01 -2.51
N ALA A 116 -62.97 -57.35 -2.65
CA ALA A 116 -62.53 -58.74 -2.84
C ALA A 116 -62.87 -59.63 -1.63
N ASP A 117 -62.66 -59.12 -0.40
CA ASP A 117 -62.98 -59.86 0.83
C ASP A 117 -64.49 -60.07 1.00
N LEU A 118 -65.31 -59.07 0.66
CA LEU A 118 -66.77 -59.20 0.62
C LEU A 118 -67.23 -60.20 -0.45
N GLY A 119 -66.62 -60.18 -1.64
CA GLY A 119 -66.87 -61.15 -2.70
C GLY A 119 -66.53 -62.57 -2.27
N ALA A 120 -65.41 -62.77 -1.58
CA ALA A 120 -65.01 -64.07 -1.03
C ALA A 120 -66.01 -64.56 0.03
N LYS A 121 -66.45 -63.68 0.95
CA LYS A 121 -67.47 -64.02 1.96
C LYS A 121 -68.81 -64.40 1.33
N ALA A 122 -69.26 -63.67 0.31
CA ALA A 122 -70.50 -63.98 -0.41
C ALA A 122 -70.41 -65.33 -1.15
N ALA A 123 -69.26 -65.64 -1.76
CA ALA A 123 -69.02 -66.92 -2.42
C ALA A 123 -69.01 -68.11 -1.43
N ILE A 124 -68.42 -67.93 -0.24
CA ILE A 124 -68.44 -68.95 0.81
C ILE A 124 -69.88 -69.19 1.31
N GLU A 125 -70.66 -68.12 1.47
CA GLU A 125 -72.04 -68.23 1.96
C GLU A 125 -72.97 -68.89 0.92
N SER A 126 -72.78 -68.62 -0.37
CA SER A 126 -73.52 -69.28 -1.45
C SER A 126 -73.13 -70.76 -1.57
N PHE A 127 -71.84 -71.10 -1.45
CA PHE A 127 -71.37 -72.48 -1.41
C PHE A 127 -72.00 -73.26 -0.24
N ARG A 128 -72.08 -72.63 0.94
CA ARG A 128 -72.69 -73.24 2.11
C ARG A 128 -74.19 -73.50 1.91
N LYS A 129 -74.94 -72.54 1.38
CA LYS A 129 -76.37 -72.69 1.09
C LYS A 129 -76.63 -73.79 0.05
N ALA A 130 -75.83 -73.86 -1.01
CA ALA A 130 -75.94 -74.91 -2.02
C ALA A 130 -75.63 -76.30 -1.43
N ALA A 131 -74.62 -76.41 -0.58
CA ALA A 131 -74.27 -77.66 0.10
C ALA A 131 -75.37 -78.12 1.07
N GLU A 132 -75.97 -77.19 1.83
CA GLU A 132 -77.08 -77.48 2.74
C GLU A 132 -78.35 -77.91 1.98
N GLU A 133 -78.68 -77.26 0.85
CA GLU A 133 -79.80 -77.68 0.00
C GLU A 133 -79.57 -79.05 -0.66
N ALA A 134 -78.35 -79.34 -1.12
CA ALA A 134 -78.00 -80.64 -1.69
C ALA A 134 -78.12 -81.76 -0.64
N ALA A 135 -77.64 -81.52 0.58
CA ALA A 135 -77.77 -82.45 1.70
C ALA A 135 -79.25 -82.66 2.08
N ARG A 136 -80.07 -81.60 2.09
CA ARG A 136 -81.50 -81.70 2.39
C ARG A 136 -82.26 -82.47 1.32
N LYS A 137 -82.02 -82.21 0.03
CA LYS A 137 -82.63 -82.95 -1.09
C LYS A 137 -82.21 -84.43 -1.09
N ALA A 138 -80.97 -84.74 -0.75
CA ALA A 138 -80.50 -86.11 -0.59
C ALA A 138 -81.21 -86.84 0.57
N GLN A 139 -81.41 -86.16 1.70
CA GLN A 139 -82.13 -86.71 2.85
C GLN A 139 -83.62 -86.93 2.57
N GLU A 140 -84.27 -85.97 1.89
CA GLU A 140 -85.68 -86.07 1.46
C GLU A 140 -85.86 -87.21 0.45
N ALA A 141 -84.96 -87.36 -0.52
CA ALA A 141 -84.97 -88.47 -1.48
C ALA A 141 -84.76 -89.84 -0.81
N ALA A 142 -83.86 -89.92 0.18
CA ALA A 142 -83.62 -91.15 0.95
C ALA A 142 -84.83 -91.56 1.81
N ASN A 143 -85.52 -90.58 2.40
CA ASN A 143 -86.74 -90.82 3.18
C ASN A 143 -87.93 -91.21 2.28
N ALA A 144 -88.06 -90.57 1.12
CA ALA A 144 -89.07 -90.94 0.12
C ALA A 144 -88.82 -92.36 -0.44
N ALA A 145 -87.56 -92.73 -0.68
CA ALA A 145 -87.17 -94.07 -1.12
C ALA A 145 -87.46 -95.14 -0.06
N ARG A 146 -87.21 -94.85 1.23
CA ARG A 146 -87.56 -95.76 2.34
C ARG A 146 -89.07 -95.93 2.50
N ALA A 147 -89.84 -94.85 2.43
CA ALA A 147 -91.30 -94.90 2.51
C ALA A 147 -91.91 -95.63 1.30
N ALA A 148 -91.35 -95.44 0.09
CA ALA A 148 -91.76 -96.16 -1.11
C ALA A 148 -91.43 -97.66 -1.03
N ALA A 149 -90.27 -98.03 -0.49
CA ALA A 149 -89.87 -99.42 -0.29
C ALA A 149 -90.75 -100.14 0.76
N GLU A 150 -91.13 -99.45 1.83
CA GLU A 150 -91.94 -100.00 2.91
C GLU A 150 -93.43 -100.17 2.51
N MET A 151 -93.94 -99.25 1.68
CA MET A 151 -95.27 -99.39 1.07
C MET A 151 -95.29 -100.45 -0.04
N ALA A 152 -94.21 -100.61 -0.81
CA ALA A 152 -94.07 -101.66 -1.82
C ALA A 152 -94.03 -103.07 -1.20
N ALA A 153 -93.36 -103.24 -0.05
CA ALA A 153 -93.31 -104.51 0.66
C ALA A 153 -94.68 -104.96 1.21
N LYS A 154 -95.50 -104.03 1.71
CA LYS A 154 -96.84 -104.33 2.26
C LYS A 154 -97.91 -104.57 1.19
N SER A 155 -97.72 -104.07 -0.03
CA SER A 155 -98.67 -104.20 -1.14
C SER A 155 -98.36 -105.37 -2.08
N ALA A 156 -97.10 -105.83 -2.13
CA ALA A 156 -96.67 -107.02 -2.89
C ALA A 156 -97.39 -108.32 -2.48
N GLN A 157 -97.81 -108.44 -1.22
CA GLN A 157 -98.52 -109.63 -0.71
C GLN A 157 -99.99 -109.71 -1.19
N LYS A 158 -100.56 -108.60 -1.71
CA LYS A 158 -101.98 -108.52 -2.13
C LYS A 158 -102.14 -108.34 -3.65
N ALA A 159 -101.12 -107.87 -4.37
CA ALA A 159 -101.18 -107.48 -5.78
C ALA A 159 -100.74 -108.56 -6.80
N ALA A 160 -100.32 -109.75 -6.37
CA ALA A 160 -99.92 -110.84 -7.28
C ALA A 160 -101.05 -111.28 -8.24
N SER A 161 -102.31 -110.96 -7.95
CA SER A 161 -103.48 -111.26 -8.79
C SER A 161 -103.86 -110.14 -9.78
N ASP A 162 -103.40 -108.91 -9.60
CA ASP A 162 -103.69 -107.73 -10.46
C ASP A 162 -102.50 -107.34 -11.38
N ALA A 163 -101.44 -108.16 -11.34
CA ALA A 163 -100.08 -107.82 -11.75
C ALA A 163 -99.85 -107.57 -13.25
N THR A 164 -100.70 -108.08 -14.16
CA THR A 164 -100.43 -108.01 -15.61
C THR A 164 -100.85 -106.69 -16.27
N LYS A 165 -101.90 -106.01 -15.79
CA LYS A 165 -102.37 -104.75 -16.40
C LYS A 165 -101.75 -103.48 -15.81
N LYS A 166 -101.28 -103.51 -14.56
CA LYS A 166 -100.53 -102.40 -13.93
C LYS A 166 -99.05 -102.37 -14.33
N ALA A 167 -98.51 -103.47 -14.87
CA ALA A 167 -97.11 -103.57 -15.29
C ALA A 167 -96.77 -102.62 -16.45
N GLU A 168 -97.69 -102.37 -17.39
CA GLU A 168 -97.46 -101.47 -18.54
C GLU A 168 -97.51 -99.98 -18.16
N ASP A 169 -98.44 -99.57 -17.27
CA ASP A 169 -98.52 -98.19 -16.76
C ASP A 169 -97.43 -97.87 -15.70
N ALA A 170 -97.01 -98.86 -14.92
CA ALA A 170 -95.86 -98.72 -14.01
C ALA A 170 -94.53 -98.65 -14.78
N ALA A 171 -94.40 -99.38 -15.89
CA ALA A 171 -93.24 -99.26 -16.78
C ALA A 171 -93.19 -97.88 -17.46
N ARG A 172 -94.33 -97.32 -17.92
CA ARG A 172 -94.37 -95.94 -18.45
C ARG A 172 -93.99 -94.88 -17.43
N LYS A 173 -94.53 -94.95 -16.20
CA LYS A 173 -94.16 -94.01 -15.12
C LYS A 173 -92.73 -94.20 -14.62
N ALA A 174 -92.18 -95.41 -14.68
CA ALA A 174 -90.77 -95.67 -14.38
C ALA A 174 -89.84 -95.13 -15.47
N VAL A 175 -90.24 -95.15 -16.74
CA VAL A 175 -89.51 -94.51 -17.85
C VAL A 175 -89.58 -92.99 -17.75
N GLU A 176 -90.75 -92.39 -17.49
CA GLU A 176 -90.88 -90.94 -17.28
C GLU A 176 -90.13 -90.45 -16.03
N ALA A 177 -90.14 -91.21 -14.93
CA ALA A 177 -89.35 -90.90 -13.74
C ALA A 177 -87.84 -91.10 -13.99
N SER A 178 -87.45 -92.07 -14.81
CA SER A 178 -86.05 -92.27 -15.20
C SER A 178 -85.57 -91.19 -16.17
N GLU A 179 -86.42 -90.71 -17.08
CA GLU A 179 -86.10 -89.57 -17.94
C GLU A 179 -86.04 -88.26 -17.14
N ALA A 180 -86.96 -88.04 -16.19
CA ALA A 180 -86.91 -86.87 -15.31
C ALA A 180 -85.67 -86.91 -14.40
N ALA A 181 -85.30 -88.09 -13.87
CA ALA A 181 -84.09 -88.28 -13.10
C ALA A 181 -82.82 -88.11 -13.96
N ARG A 182 -82.85 -88.59 -15.21
CA ARG A 182 -81.74 -88.41 -16.16
C ARG A 182 -81.58 -86.94 -16.56
N LEU A 183 -82.66 -86.22 -16.86
CA LEU A 183 -82.63 -84.79 -17.17
C LEU A 183 -82.20 -83.95 -15.97
N ALA A 184 -82.63 -84.30 -14.76
CA ALA A 184 -82.16 -83.65 -13.52
C ALA A 184 -80.69 -83.95 -13.23
N ALA A 185 -80.23 -85.19 -13.50
CA ALA A 185 -78.82 -85.56 -13.40
C ALA A 185 -77.98 -84.84 -14.46
N GLU A 186 -78.43 -84.80 -15.72
CA GLU A 186 -77.79 -84.09 -16.83
C GLU A 186 -77.68 -82.58 -16.54
N GLY A 187 -78.74 -81.96 -16.02
CA GLY A 187 -78.73 -80.56 -15.57
C GLY A 187 -77.83 -80.30 -14.35
N ALA A 188 -77.74 -81.24 -13.41
CA ALA A 188 -76.83 -81.17 -12.27
C ALA A 188 -75.36 -81.33 -12.71
N THR A 189 -75.07 -82.20 -13.69
CA THR A 189 -73.73 -82.31 -14.28
C THR A 189 -73.36 -81.07 -15.08
N GLN A 190 -74.25 -80.52 -15.90
CA GLN A 190 -73.98 -79.28 -16.65
C GLN A 190 -73.70 -78.10 -15.72
N THR A 191 -74.48 -77.93 -14.65
CA THR A 191 -74.24 -76.85 -13.67
C THR A 191 -72.95 -77.06 -12.87
N ALA A 192 -72.58 -78.31 -12.58
CA ALA A 192 -71.29 -78.63 -11.97
C ALA A 192 -70.11 -78.37 -12.94
N GLU A 193 -70.26 -78.71 -14.22
CA GLU A 193 -69.27 -78.45 -15.27
C GLU A 193 -69.07 -76.95 -15.51
N GLU A 194 -70.16 -76.17 -15.56
CA GLU A 194 -70.11 -74.70 -15.66
C GLU A 194 -69.42 -74.08 -14.43
N ALA A 195 -69.73 -74.55 -13.21
CA ALA A 195 -69.10 -74.06 -12.00
C ALA A 195 -67.59 -74.36 -11.94
N VAL A 196 -67.17 -75.54 -12.41
CA VAL A 196 -65.75 -75.91 -12.53
C VAL A 196 -65.06 -75.07 -13.60
N ALA A 197 -65.71 -74.88 -14.76
CA ALA A 197 -65.16 -74.06 -15.84
C ALA A 197 -64.98 -72.58 -15.43
N ASP A 198 -65.94 -72.01 -14.71
CA ASP A 198 -65.84 -70.65 -14.15
C ASP A 198 -64.78 -70.54 -13.06
N ALA A 199 -64.59 -71.58 -12.23
CA ALA A 199 -63.53 -71.62 -11.23
C ALA A 199 -62.13 -71.68 -11.86
N ILE A 200 -61.96 -72.47 -12.93
CA ILE A 200 -60.70 -72.52 -13.71
C ILE A 200 -60.42 -71.16 -14.34
N ARG A 201 -61.42 -70.53 -14.99
CA ARG A 201 -61.26 -69.19 -15.59
C ARG A 201 -60.83 -68.14 -14.56
N LYS A 202 -61.41 -68.15 -13.36
CA LYS A 202 -61.01 -67.25 -12.27
C LYS A 202 -59.60 -67.53 -11.74
N MET A 203 -59.19 -68.80 -11.69
CA MET A 203 -57.82 -69.15 -11.31
C MET A 203 -56.80 -68.68 -12.36
N GLU A 204 -57.12 -68.81 -13.65
CA GLU A 204 -56.27 -68.31 -14.73
C GLU A 204 -56.14 -66.77 -14.70
N GLU A 205 -57.23 -66.03 -14.45
CA GLU A 205 -57.19 -64.59 -14.23
C GLU A 205 -56.35 -64.20 -13.00
N LEU A 206 -56.48 -64.94 -11.89
CA LEU A 206 -55.67 -64.72 -10.69
C LEU A 206 -54.18 -64.99 -10.95
N GLU A 207 -53.85 -66.04 -11.69
CA GLU A 207 -52.46 -66.34 -12.04
C GLU A 207 -51.88 -65.27 -12.97
N GLN A 208 -52.65 -64.80 -13.96
CA GLN A 208 -52.23 -63.72 -14.85
C GLN A 208 -52.03 -62.39 -14.10
N THR A 209 -52.93 -62.05 -13.18
CA THR A 209 -52.79 -60.83 -12.36
C THR A 209 -51.61 -60.92 -11.40
N ALA A 210 -51.36 -62.09 -10.81
CA ALA A 210 -50.17 -62.33 -9.98
C ALA A 210 -48.87 -62.21 -10.79
N LYS A 211 -48.81 -62.78 -12.00
CA LYS A 211 -47.67 -62.64 -12.92
C LYS A 211 -47.44 -61.18 -13.34
N ALA A 212 -48.51 -60.45 -13.66
CA ALA A 212 -48.42 -59.04 -14.00
C ALA A 212 -47.93 -58.19 -12.82
N ALA A 213 -48.40 -58.47 -11.61
CA ALA A 213 -47.95 -57.79 -10.39
C ALA A 213 -46.47 -58.09 -10.08
N ALA A 214 -46.03 -59.35 -10.21
CA ALA A 214 -44.64 -59.74 -10.04
C ALA A 214 -43.72 -59.04 -11.06
N ALA A 215 -44.11 -59.03 -12.34
CA ALA A 215 -43.35 -58.35 -13.39
C ALA A 215 -43.29 -56.82 -13.19
N ALA A 216 -44.37 -56.22 -12.67
CA ALA A 216 -44.38 -54.79 -12.32
C ALA A 216 -43.46 -54.49 -11.14
N ALA A 217 -43.45 -55.34 -10.10
CA ALA A 217 -42.54 -55.21 -8.96
C ALA A 217 -41.07 -55.38 -9.38
N GLU A 218 -40.78 -56.34 -10.25
CA GLU A 218 -39.43 -56.55 -10.79
C GLU A 218 -38.95 -55.34 -11.61
N ARG A 219 -39.79 -54.80 -12.49
CA ARG A 219 -39.48 -53.56 -13.23
C ARG A 219 -39.23 -52.38 -12.30
N ALA A 220 -40.06 -52.21 -11.27
CA ALA A 220 -39.87 -51.14 -10.29
C ALA A 220 -38.54 -51.29 -9.52
N ALA A 221 -38.16 -52.51 -9.14
CA ALA A 221 -36.87 -52.79 -8.51
C ALA A 221 -35.70 -52.52 -9.47
N GLN A 222 -35.82 -52.90 -10.75
CA GLN A 222 -34.80 -52.64 -11.77
C GLN A 222 -34.62 -51.14 -12.04
N GLU A 223 -35.71 -50.36 -12.09
CA GLU A 223 -35.65 -48.91 -12.24
C GLU A 223 -35.03 -48.23 -11.01
N ALA A 224 -35.38 -48.67 -9.81
CA ALA A 224 -34.78 -48.16 -8.57
C ALA A 224 -33.26 -48.43 -8.53
N ALA A 225 -32.86 -49.65 -8.90
CA ALA A 225 -31.46 -50.04 -9.01
C ALA A 225 -30.69 -49.20 -10.05
N ALA A 226 -31.27 -48.98 -11.23
CA ALA A 226 -30.65 -48.14 -12.26
C ALA A 226 -30.44 -46.69 -11.78
N ARG A 227 -31.43 -46.11 -11.08
CA ARG A 227 -31.32 -44.76 -10.49
C ARG A 227 -30.27 -44.69 -9.39
N ALA A 228 -30.21 -45.71 -8.53
CA ALA A 228 -29.22 -45.78 -7.45
C ALA A 228 -27.80 -45.91 -8.02
N GLN A 229 -27.62 -46.74 -9.06
CA GLN A 229 -26.36 -46.87 -9.79
C GLN A 229 -25.93 -45.53 -10.43
N GLU A 230 -26.84 -44.85 -11.15
CA GLU A 230 -26.56 -43.55 -11.76
C GLU A 230 -26.16 -42.50 -10.72
N LYS A 231 -26.89 -42.43 -9.61
CA LYS A 231 -26.61 -41.51 -8.51
C LYS A 231 -25.24 -41.77 -7.89
N ALA A 232 -24.87 -43.03 -7.66
CA ALA A 232 -23.56 -43.40 -7.14
C ALA A 232 -22.44 -43.00 -8.11
N MET A 233 -22.59 -43.28 -9.41
CA MET A 233 -21.60 -42.90 -10.43
C MET A 233 -21.41 -41.37 -10.53
N LEU A 234 -22.50 -40.60 -10.56
CA LEU A 234 -22.44 -39.13 -10.58
C LEU A 234 -21.80 -38.56 -9.31
N ALA A 235 -22.07 -39.17 -8.15
CA ALA A 235 -21.45 -38.76 -6.90
C ALA A 235 -19.94 -39.06 -6.89
N THR A 236 -19.52 -40.22 -7.40
CA THR A 236 -18.11 -40.59 -7.59
C THR A 236 -17.38 -39.57 -8.47
N GLN A 237 -17.94 -39.21 -9.63
CA GLN A 237 -17.37 -38.20 -10.52
C GLN A 237 -17.26 -36.84 -9.83
N GLY A 238 -18.33 -36.40 -9.15
CA GLY A 238 -18.33 -35.14 -8.41
C GLY A 238 -17.30 -35.08 -7.28
N VAL A 239 -16.97 -36.21 -6.66
CA VAL A 239 -15.89 -36.29 -5.67
C VAL A 239 -14.52 -36.22 -6.34
N GLN A 240 -14.31 -36.92 -7.46
CA GLN A 240 -13.04 -36.88 -8.18
C GLN A 240 -12.68 -35.46 -8.64
N GLU A 241 -13.63 -34.74 -9.24
CA GLU A 241 -13.46 -33.33 -9.61
C GLU A 241 -13.13 -32.45 -8.40
N ALA A 242 -13.84 -32.65 -7.28
CA ALA A 242 -13.59 -31.88 -6.06
C ALA A 242 -12.22 -32.18 -5.42
N ILE A 243 -11.75 -33.43 -5.51
CA ILE A 243 -10.40 -33.84 -5.07
C ILE A 243 -9.33 -33.13 -5.91
N GLU A 244 -9.49 -33.07 -7.23
CA GLU A 244 -8.55 -32.38 -8.12
C GLU A 244 -8.44 -30.89 -7.78
N LEU A 245 -9.58 -30.21 -7.61
CA LEU A 245 -9.64 -28.81 -7.21
C LEU A 245 -9.03 -28.58 -5.82
N ALA A 246 -9.34 -29.42 -4.84
CA ALA A 246 -8.78 -29.35 -3.50
C ALA A 246 -7.25 -29.55 -3.51
N ASN A 247 -6.74 -30.52 -4.28
CA ASN A 247 -5.31 -30.76 -4.42
C ASN A 247 -4.59 -29.58 -5.09
N ALA A 248 -5.17 -28.99 -6.13
CA ALA A 248 -4.62 -27.82 -6.81
C ALA A 248 -4.58 -26.61 -5.87
N ALA A 249 -5.68 -26.31 -5.18
CA ALA A 249 -5.76 -25.22 -4.21
C ALA A 249 -4.80 -25.44 -3.03
N GLY A 250 -4.72 -26.66 -2.50
CA GLY A 250 -3.78 -27.03 -1.44
C GLY A 250 -2.33 -26.89 -1.87
N LYS A 251 -1.97 -27.27 -3.10
CA LYS A 251 -0.62 -27.04 -3.65
C LYS A 251 -0.30 -25.55 -3.76
N GLN A 252 -1.23 -24.75 -4.29
CA GLN A 252 -1.05 -23.30 -4.40
C GLN A 252 -0.87 -22.65 -3.02
N ALA A 253 -1.65 -23.07 -2.02
CA ALA A 253 -1.50 -22.60 -0.64
C ALA A 253 -0.11 -22.94 -0.07
N ASP A 254 0.38 -24.17 -0.25
CA ASP A 254 1.72 -24.60 0.21
C ASP A 254 2.85 -23.80 -0.47
N ASP A 255 2.76 -23.57 -1.78
CA ASP A 255 3.76 -22.79 -2.51
C ASP A 255 3.77 -21.31 -2.07
N ASP A 256 2.60 -20.70 -1.88
CA ASP A 256 2.50 -19.32 -1.38
C ASP A 256 2.93 -19.20 0.09
N ALA A 257 2.71 -20.24 0.91
CA ALA A 257 3.24 -20.29 2.28
C ALA A 257 4.78 -20.25 2.30
N LYS A 258 5.43 -21.02 1.41
CA LYS A 258 6.90 -21.00 1.27
C LYS A 258 7.41 -19.64 0.79
N GLN A 259 6.70 -19.01 -0.15
CA GLN A 259 7.02 -17.64 -0.60
C GLN A 259 6.91 -16.62 0.55
N ALA A 260 5.83 -16.67 1.33
CA ALA A 260 5.65 -15.80 2.50
C ALA A 260 6.78 -15.98 3.54
N ARG A 261 7.15 -17.23 3.86
CA ARG A 261 8.29 -17.53 4.76
C ARG A 261 9.61 -17.00 4.21
N THR A 262 9.85 -17.16 2.91
CA THR A 262 11.07 -16.64 2.26
C THR A 262 11.11 -15.12 2.29
N ALA A 263 10.00 -14.45 1.98
CA ALA A 263 9.91 -12.99 2.01
C ALA A 263 10.12 -12.44 3.44
N ARG A 264 9.56 -13.12 4.46
CA ARG A 264 9.82 -12.82 5.87
C ARG A 264 11.29 -13.00 6.25
N ALA A 265 11.94 -14.08 5.79
CA ALA A 265 13.36 -14.30 6.03
C ALA A 265 14.23 -13.20 5.40
N ASN A 266 13.92 -12.81 4.15
CA ASN A 266 14.62 -11.73 3.45
C ASN A 266 14.45 -10.38 4.16
N LEU A 267 13.25 -10.08 4.67
CA LEU A 267 13.00 -8.89 5.50
C LEU A 267 13.84 -8.88 6.77
N THR A 268 14.00 -10.04 7.41
CA THR A 268 14.84 -10.18 8.62
C THR A 268 16.32 -9.94 8.31
N GLN A 269 16.79 -10.38 7.14
CA GLN A 269 18.18 -10.17 6.70
C GLN A 269 18.46 -8.73 6.27
N THR A 270 17.53 -8.11 5.55
CA THR A 270 17.67 -6.76 5.00
C THR A 270 16.42 -5.96 5.33
N LEU A 271 16.50 -5.13 6.37
CA LEU A 271 15.42 -4.25 6.76
C LEU A 271 15.32 -3.06 5.78
N SER A 272 14.42 -3.14 4.80
CA SER A 272 14.15 -2.06 3.85
C SER A 272 12.66 -1.96 3.51
N ALA A 273 12.22 -0.81 3.01
CA ALA A 273 10.81 -0.62 2.61
C ALA A 273 10.39 -1.64 1.53
N GLU A 274 11.30 -1.98 0.61
CA GLU A 274 11.06 -2.97 -0.44
C GLU A 274 10.86 -4.38 0.12
N THR A 275 11.72 -4.83 1.04
CA THR A 275 11.58 -6.16 1.65
C THR A 275 10.36 -6.24 2.56
N ALA A 276 9.97 -5.13 3.22
CA ALA A 276 8.74 -5.06 4.01
C ALA A 276 7.49 -5.18 3.14
N VAL A 277 7.44 -4.44 2.02
CA VAL A 277 6.34 -4.53 1.04
C VAL A 277 6.26 -5.93 0.43
N ASN A 278 7.39 -6.55 0.09
CA ASN A 278 7.41 -7.91 -0.47
C ASN A 278 6.89 -8.96 0.55
N ALA A 279 7.31 -8.85 1.82
CA ALA A 279 6.80 -9.70 2.89
C ALA A 279 5.28 -9.51 3.08
N GLU A 280 4.80 -8.27 3.05
CA GLU A 280 3.37 -7.97 3.14
C GLU A 280 2.58 -8.56 1.96
N GLN A 281 3.03 -8.33 0.73
CA GLN A 281 2.37 -8.84 -0.48
C GLN A 281 2.33 -10.36 -0.51
N SER A 282 3.45 -11.02 -0.18
CA SER A 282 3.54 -12.47 -0.08
C SER A 282 2.64 -13.02 1.02
N GLY A 283 2.59 -12.35 2.18
CA GLY A 283 1.69 -12.69 3.29
C GLY A 283 0.21 -12.59 2.90
N ARG A 284 -0.21 -11.48 2.27
CA ARG A 284 -1.59 -11.33 1.76
C ARG A 284 -1.95 -12.38 0.71
N LYS A 285 -0.99 -12.74 -0.16
CA LYS A 285 -1.19 -13.78 -1.18
C LYS A 285 -1.40 -15.15 -0.51
N ALA A 286 -0.58 -15.50 0.47
CA ALA A 286 -0.74 -16.73 1.24
C ALA A 286 -2.10 -16.83 1.94
N LYS A 287 -2.59 -15.74 2.56
CA LYS A 287 -3.94 -15.70 3.18
C LYS A 287 -5.07 -15.91 2.16
N ARG A 288 -4.97 -15.33 0.96
CA ARG A 288 -5.95 -15.57 -0.11
C ARG A 288 -5.95 -17.02 -0.58
N SER A 289 -4.77 -17.60 -0.76
CA SER A 289 -4.62 -19.00 -1.16
C SER A 289 -5.08 -19.97 -0.07
N ALA A 290 -4.85 -19.64 1.21
CA ALA A 290 -5.41 -20.37 2.35
C ALA A 290 -6.95 -20.39 2.31
N SER A 291 -7.59 -19.23 2.13
CA SER A 291 -9.05 -19.14 2.02
C SER A 291 -9.61 -19.97 0.86
N ALA A 292 -8.96 -19.94 -0.31
CA ALA A 292 -9.38 -20.75 -1.46
C ALA A 292 -9.22 -22.25 -1.19
N ALA A 293 -8.13 -22.65 -0.53
CA ALA A 293 -7.90 -24.04 -0.14
C ALA A 293 -8.92 -24.54 0.90
N TYR A 294 -9.33 -23.71 1.87
CA TYR A 294 -10.41 -24.06 2.80
C TYR A 294 -11.74 -24.29 2.06
N GLN A 295 -12.14 -23.40 1.16
CA GLN A 295 -13.37 -23.56 0.37
C GLN A 295 -13.35 -24.83 -0.50
N ALA A 296 -12.20 -25.13 -1.12
CA ALA A 296 -12.04 -26.33 -1.92
C ALA A 296 -12.09 -27.60 -1.06
N ALA A 297 -11.50 -27.58 0.14
CA ALA A 297 -11.57 -28.68 1.10
C ALA A 297 -13.02 -28.93 1.58
N ASP A 298 -13.76 -27.87 1.91
CA ASP A 298 -15.17 -27.97 2.31
C ASP A 298 -16.03 -28.55 1.19
N THR A 299 -15.80 -28.11 -0.05
CA THR A 299 -16.48 -28.65 -1.23
C THR A 299 -16.18 -30.15 -1.41
N ALA A 300 -14.91 -30.56 -1.30
CA ALA A 300 -14.51 -31.96 -1.37
C ALA A 300 -15.15 -32.80 -0.26
N GLN A 301 -15.24 -32.28 0.96
CA GLN A 301 -15.93 -32.95 2.07
C GLN A 301 -17.43 -33.11 1.81
N ILE A 302 -18.12 -32.07 1.34
CA ILE A 302 -19.56 -32.12 1.04
C ILE A 302 -19.84 -33.16 -0.05
N LYS A 303 -19.04 -33.15 -1.12
CA LYS A 303 -19.16 -34.14 -2.21
C LYS A 303 -18.87 -35.55 -1.70
N ALA A 304 -17.87 -35.73 -0.84
CA ALA A 304 -17.56 -37.01 -0.24
C ALA A 304 -18.72 -37.55 0.61
N GLN A 305 -19.37 -36.71 1.42
CA GLN A 305 -20.56 -37.11 2.19
C GLN A 305 -21.75 -37.49 1.28
N ALA A 306 -21.93 -36.78 0.16
CA ALA A 306 -22.94 -37.11 -0.83
C ALA A 306 -22.66 -38.46 -1.51
N ALA A 307 -21.40 -38.74 -1.86
CA ALA A 307 -20.99 -40.04 -2.41
C ALA A 307 -21.12 -41.16 -1.38
N ASP A 308 -20.81 -40.90 -0.11
CA ASP A 308 -21.00 -41.86 0.98
C ASP A 308 -22.48 -42.28 1.11
N SER A 309 -23.38 -41.30 1.08
CA SER A 309 -24.83 -41.53 1.13
C SER A 309 -25.37 -42.23 -0.12
N ALA A 310 -24.88 -41.84 -1.31
CA ALA A 310 -25.25 -42.49 -2.57
C ALA A 310 -24.73 -43.95 -2.63
N GLY A 311 -23.56 -44.21 -2.06
CA GLY A 311 -22.99 -45.54 -1.90
C GLY A 311 -23.89 -46.43 -1.03
N ASP A 312 -24.35 -45.94 0.13
CA ASP A 312 -25.28 -46.70 0.99
C ASP A 312 -26.60 -47.02 0.27
N GLU A 313 -27.17 -46.05 -0.45
CA GLU A 313 -28.40 -46.26 -1.21
C GLU A 313 -28.22 -47.31 -2.32
N ALA A 314 -27.11 -47.27 -3.05
CA ALA A 314 -26.78 -48.25 -4.06
C ALA A 314 -26.60 -49.65 -3.46
N LEU A 315 -25.83 -49.80 -2.37
CA LEU A 315 -25.61 -51.09 -1.71
C LEU A 315 -26.91 -51.68 -1.14
N ASN A 316 -27.76 -50.86 -0.52
CA ASN A 316 -29.07 -51.30 -0.05
C ASN A 316 -29.99 -51.73 -1.20
N THR A 317 -29.94 -51.03 -2.32
CA THR A 317 -30.76 -51.36 -3.50
C THR A 317 -30.25 -52.62 -4.21
N ALA A 318 -28.94 -52.82 -4.26
CA ALA A 318 -28.32 -54.02 -4.81
C ALA A 318 -28.81 -55.30 -4.10
N ALA A 319 -29.06 -55.22 -2.78
CA ALA A 319 -29.63 -56.33 -1.99
C ALA A 319 -31.09 -56.69 -2.35
N LEU A 320 -31.81 -55.82 -3.07
CA LEU A 320 -33.21 -56.03 -3.48
C LEU A 320 -33.36 -56.52 -4.92
N VAL A 321 -32.27 -56.58 -5.68
CA VAL A 321 -32.24 -57.06 -7.06
C VAL A 321 -31.30 -58.26 -7.18
N THR A 322 -31.38 -58.99 -8.29
CA THR A 322 -30.58 -60.21 -8.50
C THR A 322 -29.80 -60.18 -9.81
N GLY A 323 -28.76 -61.01 -9.90
CA GLY A 323 -27.97 -61.20 -11.11
C GLY A 323 -27.06 -60.01 -11.45
N ARG A 324 -26.75 -59.82 -12.73
CA ARG A 324 -25.80 -58.81 -13.22
C ARG A 324 -26.17 -57.36 -12.86
N LEU A 325 -27.44 -57.08 -12.63
CA LEU A 325 -27.85 -55.75 -12.18
C LEU A 325 -27.41 -55.49 -10.74
N ALA A 326 -27.59 -56.47 -9.84
CA ALA A 326 -27.13 -56.37 -8.46
C ALA A 326 -25.61 -56.12 -8.39
N GLU A 327 -24.83 -56.91 -9.13
CA GLU A 327 -23.36 -56.79 -9.19
C GLU A 327 -22.92 -55.38 -9.61
N ARG A 328 -23.51 -54.82 -10.67
CA ARG A 328 -23.15 -53.46 -11.16
C ARG A 328 -23.54 -52.35 -10.18
N VAL A 329 -24.67 -52.51 -9.49
CA VAL A 329 -25.14 -51.53 -8.50
C VAL A 329 -24.25 -51.59 -7.24
N GLU A 330 -23.87 -52.80 -6.83
CA GLU A 330 -22.94 -53.04 -5.72
C GLU A 330 -21.54 -52.47 -6.01
N GLU A 331 -21.02 -52.70 -7.22
CA GLU A 331 -19.75 -52.12 -7.70
C GLU A 331 -19.80 -50.59 -7.65
N ALA A 332 -20.83 -49.97 -8.24
CA ALA A 332 -21.01 -48.52 -8.21
C ALA A 332 -21.12 -47.97 -6.78
N GLY A 333 -21.83 -48.67 -5.89
CA GLY A 333 -21.94 -48.30 -4.48
C GLY A 333 -20.60 -48.38 -3.74
N THR A 334 -19.82 -49.42 -3.99
CA THR A 334 -18.48 -49.62 -3.40
C THR A 334 -17.49 -48.57 -3.89
N GLU A 335 -17.49 -48.27 -5.19
CA GLU A 335 -16.67 -47.21 -5.78
C GLU A 335 -17.01 -45.84 -5.18
N ALA A 336 -18.30 -45.55 -4.98
CA ALA A 336 -18.73 -44.30 -4.34
C ALA A 336 -18.25 -44.18 -2.89
N LYS A 337 -18.29 -45.27 -2.11
CA LYS A 337 -17.72 -45.32 -0.75
C LYS A 337 -16.20 -45.11 -0.73
N GLU A 338 -15.48 -45.75 -1.66
CA GLU A 338 -14.02 -45.57 -1.76
C GLU A 338 -13.67 -44.14 -2.18
N ALA A 339 -14.40 -43.57 -3.14
CA ALA A 339 -14.24 -42.18 -3.56
C ALA A 339 -14.52 -41.23 -2.40
N ALA A 340 -15.58 -41.44 -1.63
CA ALA A 340 -15.90 -40.66 -0.43
C ALA A 340 -14.73 -40.66 0.58
N ALA A 341 -14.17 -41.84 0.90
CA ALA A 341 -13.02 -41.95 1.80
C ALA A 341 -11.79 -41.18 1.28
N LYS A 342 -11.48 -41.28 -0.02
CA LYS A 342 -10.40 -40.50 -0.66
C LYS A 342 -10.70 -39.00 -0.62
N GLY A 343 -11.94 -38.59 -0.82
CA GLY A 343 -12.41 -37.22 -0.77
C GLY A 343 -12.19 -36.58 0.60
N LEU A 344 -12.55 -37.28 1.68
CA LEU A 344 -12.30 -36.82 3.05
C LEU A 344 -10.80 -36.68 3.34
N GLN A 345 -9.99 -37.66 2.94
CA GLN A 345 -8.53 -37.56 3.11
C GLN A 345 -7.91 -36.39 2.33
N ALA A 346 -8.39 -36.11 1.11
CA ALA A 346 -7.94 -34.97 0.32
C ALA A 346 -8.35 -33.64 0.96
N ALA A 347 -9.59 -33.54 1.47
CA ALA A 347 -10.06 -32.37 2.21
C ALA A 347 -9.19 -32.08 3.43
N ASP A 348 -8.90 -33.08 4.26
CA ASP A 348 -8.07 -32.92 5.47
C ASP A 348 -6.62 -32.49 5.14
N LYS A 349 -6.01 -33.10 4.13
CA LYS A 349 -4.68 -32.68 3.65
C LYS A 349 -4.69 -31.24 3.15
N THR A 350 -5.75 -30.85 2.44
CA THR A 350 -5.91 -29.49 1.91
C THR A 350 -6.08 -28.48 3.04
N ARG A 351 -6.88 -28.78 4.09
CA ARG A 351 -7.02 -27.94 5.28
C ARG A 351 -5.69 -27.73 6.00
N LYS A 352 -4.88 -28.78 6.18
CA LYS A 352 -3.55 -28.64 6.79
C LYS A 352 -2.63 -27.70 6.01
N LYS A 353 -2.68 -27.76 4.67
CA LYS A 353 -1.92 -26.83 3.82
C LYS A 353 -2.47 -25.41 3.88
N ALA A 354 -3.79 -25.26 3.92
CA ALA A 354 -4.45 -23.97 4.11
C ALA A 354 -4.06 -23.32 5.44
N GLU A 355 -4.07 -24.09 6.53
CA GLU A 355 -3.63 -23.66 7.87
C GLU A 355 -2.16 -23.21 7.88
N GLN A 356 -1.27 -23.97 7.25
CA GLN A 356 0.14 -23.59 7.14
C GLN A 356 0.35 -22.30 6.34
N ALA A 357 -0.42 -22.11 5.27
CA ALA A 357 -0.40 -20.88 4.48
C ALA A 357 -0.99 -19.69 5.24
N ASP A 358 -2.01 -19.94 6.06
CA ASP A 358 -2.64 -18.92 6.90
C ASP A 358 -1.66 -18.41 7.96
N ILE A 359 -1.03 -19.33 8.70
CA ILE A 359 0.00 -19.02 9.70
C ILE A 359 1.20 -18.30 9.05
N ALA A 360 1.71 -18.82 7.92
CA ALA A 360 2.82 -18.17 7.22
C ALA A 360 2.45 -16.76 6.71
N GLY A 361 1.19 -16.58 6.31
CA GLY A 361 0.63 -15.30 5.93
C GLY A 361 0.63 -14.30 7.09
N ASP A 362 0.11 -14.70 8.25
CA ASP A 362 0.05 -13.84 9.44
C ASP A 362 1.43 -13.46 9.96
N GLU A 363 2.35 -14.43 10.03
CA GLU A 363 3.74 -14.17 10.44
C GLU A 363 4.46 -13.18 9.49
N ALA A 364 4.22 -13.28 8.18
CA ALA A 364 4.82 -12.37 7.21
C ALA A 364 4.21 -10.95 7.31
N LEU A 365 2.90 -10.85 7.52
CA LEU A 365 2.19 -9.58 7.70
C LEU A 365 2.59 -8.88 9.00
N GLU A 366 2.72 -9.64 10.09
CA GLU A 366 3.17 -9.12 11.38
C GLU A 366 4.63 -8.61 11.27
N ALA A 367 5.52 -9.41 10.68
CA ALA A 367 6.91 -9.01 10.46
C ALA A 367 7.02 -7.74 9.60
N ALA A 368 6.25 -7.65 8.51
CA ALA A 368 6.19 -6.46 7.67
C ALA A 368 5.69 -5.22 8.46
N SER A 369 4.64 -5.38 9.27
CA SER A 369 4.09 -4.30 10.09
C SER A 369 5.09 -3.80 11.14
N GLN A 370 5.78 -4.72 11.82
CA GLN A 370 6.84 -4.39 12.78
C GLN A 370 8.01 -3.68 12.09
N ALA A 371 8.44 -4.15 10.92
CA ALA A 371 9.51 -3.54 10.15
C ALA A 371 9.16 -2.11 9.70
N LEU A 372 7.95 -1.89 9.17
CA LEU A 372 7.47 -0.55 8.80
C LEU A 372 7.42 0.38 10.02
N HIS A 373 6.97 -0.11 11.17
CA HIS A 373 6.97 0.68 12.41
C HIS A 373 8.40 1.07 12.83
N GLN A 374 9.36 0.14 12.76
CA GLN A 374 10.76 0.45 13.04
C GLN A 374 11.33 1.49 12.07
N MET A 375 11.01 1.42 10.78
CA MET A 375 11.44 2.42 9.80
C MET A 375 10.84 3.79 10.06
N VAL A 376 9.56 3.87 10.45
CA VAL A 376 8.92 5.13 10.85
C VAL A 376 9.62 5.71 12.09
N MET A 377 9.89 4.89 13.10
CA MET A 377 10.64 5.33 14.29
C MET A 377 12.06 5.83 13.95
N GLN A 378 12.76 5.17 13.02
CA GLN A 378 14.06 5.63 12.53
C GLN A 378 13.94 6.94 11.73
N ALA A 379 12.94 7.07 10.87
CA ALA A 379 12.69 8.29 10.10
C ALA A 379 12.34 9.47 11.02
N GLU A 380 11.51 9.26 12.04
CA GLU A 380 11.21 10.27 13.06
C GLU A 380 12.45 10.66 13.87
N ALA A 381 13.28 9.69 14.24
CA ALA A 381 14.54 9.97 14.94
C ALA A 381 15.49 10.80 14.07
N LEU A 382 15.62 10.46 12.78
CA LEU A 382 16.40 11.23 11.81
C LEU A 382 15.83 12.63 11.59
N SER A 383 14.50 12.78 11.51
CA SER A 383 13.83 14.09 11.41
C SER A 383 14.11 14.95 12.63
N LYS A 384 13.97 14.40 13.84
CA LYS A 384 14.28 15.10 15.09
C LYS A 384 15.77 15.48 15.17
N ALA A 385 16.67 14.61 14.72
CA ALA A 385 18.10 14.91 14.64
C ALA A 385 18.38 16.04 13.63
N ALA A 386 17.70 16.04 12.48
CA ALA A 386 17.81 17.10 11.48
C ALA A 386 17.27 18.44 11.99
N GLU A 387 16.14 18.44 12.70
CA GLU A 387 15.58 19.63 13.37
C GLU A 387 16.54 20.18 14.42
N ALA A 388 17.10 19.32 15.27
CA ALA A 388 18.08 19.71 16.27
C ALA A 388 19.36 20.28 15.62
N ALA A 389 19.84 19.68 14.53
CA ALA A 389 20.98 20.19 13.77
C ALA A 389 20.67 21.56 13.14
N ALA A 390 19.48 21.73 12.58
CA ALA A 390 19.02 23.01 12.02
C ALA A 390 18.89 24.09 13.12
N GLU A 391 18.37 23.76 14.29
CA GLU A 391 18.30 24.68 15.43
C GLU A 391 19.69 25.07 15.95
N ALA A 392 20.62 24.12 16.04
CA ALA A 392 22.00 24.38 16.40
C ALA A 392 22.68 25.31 15.40
N ALA A 393 22.49 25.08 14.10
CA ALA A 393 22.99 25.96 13.04
C ALA A 393 22.40 27.38 13.15
N ARG A 394 21.10 27.50 13.43
CA ARG A 394 20.45 28.81 13.69
C ARG A 394 21.07 29.53 14.90
N LYS A 395 21.27 28.84 16.03
CA LYS A 395 21.91 29.40 17.22
C LYS A 395 23.35 29.86 16.94
N ALA A 396 24.13 29.08 16.21
CA ALA A 396 25.49 29.44 15.81
C ALA A 396 25.51 30.68 14.89
N SER A 397 24.59 30.76 13.93
CA SER A 397 24.45 31.93 13.05
C SER A 397 24.11 33.19 13.85
N LEU A 398 23.16 33.10 14.80
CA LEU A 398 22.80 34.23 15.67
C LEU A 398 23.98 34.67 16.56
N ALA A 399 24.77 33.73 17.08
CA ALA A 399 25.96 34.05 17.86
C ALA A 399 27.05 34.72 17.01
N ALA A 400 27.28 34.24 15.79
CA ALA A 400 28.20 34.85 14.84
C ALA A 400 27.76 36.26 14.43
N GLU A 401 26.46 36.48 14.22
CA GLU A 401 25.89 37.79 13.93
C GLU A 401 26.09 38.76 15.10
N LYS A 402 25.82 38.33 16.34
CA LYS A 402 26.10 39.14 17.54
C LYS A 402 27.58 39.50 17.66
N ALA A 403 28.48 38.53 17.47
CA ALA A 403 29.92 38.77 17.51
C ALA A 403 30.38 39.74 16.41
N ALA A 404 29.81 39.64 15.20
CA ALA A 404 30.09 40.57 14.10
C ALA A 404 29.57 41.98 14.41
N GLN A 405 28.37 42.12 15.00
CA GLN A 405 27.83 43.40 15.44
C GLN A 405 28.69 44.03 16.55
N GLU A 406 29.17 43.25 17.51
CA GLU A 406 30.09 43.71 18.57
C GLU A 406 31.43 44.16 17.98
N ALA A 407 32.01 43.38 17.07
CA ALA A 407 33.24 43.73 16.37
C ALA A 407 33.08 45.01 15.54
N ALA A 408 31.94 45.17 14.84
CA ALA A 408 31.62 46.37 14.08
C ALA A 408 31.48 47.60 15.00
N ARG A 409 30.78 47.47 16.14
CA ARG A 409 30.68 48.54 17.15
C ARG A 409 32.04 48.94 17.71
N LYS A 410 32.90 47.96 17.99
CA LYS A 410 34.27 48.22 18.46
C LYS A 410 35.10 48.93 17.40
N ALA A 411 35.05 48.47 16.15
CA ALA A 411 35.72 49.12 15.04
C ALA A 411 35.21 50.56 14.83
N GLU A 412 33.89 50.79 14.92
CA GLU A 412 33.31 52.14 14.84
C GLU A 412 33.80 53.03 16.00
N ALA A 413 33.87 52.49 17.23
CA ALA A 413 34.42 53.20 18.37
C ALA A 413 35.90 53.54 18.20
N ASP A 414 36.71 52.60 17.70
CA ASP A 414 38.13 52.79 17.42
C ASP A 414 38.34 53.84 16.31
N VAL A 415 37.53 53.81 15.25
CA VAL A 415 37.54 54.83 14.17
C VAL A 415 37.12 56.20 14.71
N LYS A 416 36.11 56.28 15.57
CA LYS A 416 35.71 57.53 16.24
C LYS A 416 36.81 58.06 17.15
N ALA A 417 37.48 57.19 17.91
CA ALA A 417 38.59 57.58 18.78
C ALA A 417 39.80 58.08 17.95
N ALA A 418 40.18 57.34 16.91
CA ALA A 418 41.28 57.70 16.02
C ALA A 418 40.99 59.01 15.25
N SER A 419 39.77 59.20 14.78
CA SER A 419 39.37 60.45 14.11
C SER A 419 39.32 61.63 15.08
N ALA A 420 38.88 61.42 16.34
CA ALA A 420 38.96 62.44 17.38
C ALA A 420 40.41 62.80 17.75
N GLU A 421 41.30 61.82 17.84
CA GLU A 421 42.73 62.05 18.08
C GLU A 421 43.40 62.77 16.89
N ALA A 422 43.08 62.36 15.67
CA ALA A 422 43.54 63.02 14.45
C ALA A 422 43.03 64.47 14.38
N ALA A 423 41.78 64.73 14.73
CA ALA A 423 41.23 66.08 14.83
C ALA A 423 41.94 66.93 15.89
N ARG A 424 42.24 66.36 17.07
CA ARG A 424 43.03 67.05 18.11
C ARG A 424 44.45 67.36 17.65
N LYS A 425 45.12 66.41 16.98
CA LYS A 425 46.46 66.61 16.40
C LYS A 425 46.45 67.66 15.29
N ALA A 426 45.41 67.66 14.44
CA ALA A 426 45.23 68.66 13.38
C ALA A 426 45.01 70.06 13.98
N GLU A 427 44.19 70.19 15.02
CA GLU A 427 43.98 71.49 15.68
C GLU A 427 45.25 71.95 16.41
N ALA A 428 45.99 71.06 17.07
CA ALA A 428 47.28 71.38 17.67
C ALA A 428 48.32 71.83 16.62
N ALA A 429 48.38 71.16 15.46
CA ALA A 429 49.25 71.54 14.36
C ALA A 429 48.86 72.91 13.78
N LYS A 430 47.56 73.21 13.69
CA LYS A 430 47.04 74.51 13.27
C LYS A 430 47.40 75.61 14.27
N VAL A 431 47.30 75.37 15.57
CA VAL A 431 47.75 76.31 16.62
C VAL A 431 49.26 76.55 16.52
N ALA A 432 50.07 75.50 16.39
CA ALA A 432 51.52 75.63 16.21
C ALA A 432 51.90 76.38 14.91
N ALA A 433 51.15 76.16 13.83
CA ALA A 433 51.31 76.90 12.57
C ALA A 433 50.94 78.39 12.75
N GLN A 434 49.88 78.70 13.49
CA GLN A 434 49.51 80.07 13.83
C GLN A 434 50.55 80.76 14.72
N GLU A 435 51.12 80.06 15.71
CA GLU A 435 52.23 80.59 16.52
C GLU A 435 53.50 80.81 15.70
N SER A 436 53.81 79.90 14.80
CA SER A 436 54.95 80.05 13.87
C SER A 436 54.73 81.21 12.90
N ALA A 437 53.51 81.41 12.41
CA ALA A 437 53.14 82.56 11.59
C ALA A 437 53.26 83.87 12.37
N LYS A 438 52.84 83.93 13.64
CA LYS A 438 53.03 85.09 14.52
C LYS A 438 54.51 85.40 14.76
N ARG A 439 55.34 84.38 15.02
CA ARG A 439 56.79 84.56 15.16
C ARG A 439 57.43 85.05 13.85
N ALA A 440 57.00 84.53 12.70
CA ALA A 440 57.46 85.00 11.40
C ALA A 440 57.04 86.46 11.15
N GLU A 441 55.86 86.87 11.60
CA GLU A 441 55.38 88.26 11.53
C GLU A 441 56.20 89.19 12.45
N GLU A 442 56.54 88.75 13.67
CA GLU A 442 57.41 89.48 14.60
C GLU A 442 58.82 89.65 14.03
N VAL A 443 59.40 88.60 13.46
CA VAL A 443 60.71 88.66 12.77
C VAL A 443 60.65 89.59 11.56
N SER A 444 59.55 89.59 10.80
CA SER A 444 59.34 90.51 9.67
C SER A 444 59.25 91.97 10.13
N ARG A 445 58.57 92.25 11.25
CA ARG A 445 58.51 93.59 11.85
C ARG A 445 59.87 94.05 12.38
N ALA A 446 60.62 93.16 13.04
CA ALA A 446 61.97 93.45 13.50
C ALA A 446 62.94 93.73 12.35
N ALA A 447 62.86 92.95 11.26
CA ALA A 447 63.64 93.18 10.04
C ALA A 447 63.29 94.51 9.36
N LYS A 448 62.02 94.90 9.35
CA LYS A 448 61.59 96.22 8.84
C LYS A 448 62.11 97.38 9.70
N ALA A 449 62.11 97.24 11.02
CA ALA A 449 62.68 98.25 11.92
C ALA A 449 64.19 98.42 11.71
N ALA A 450 64.94 97.31 11.57
CA ALA A 450 66.37 97.34 11.27
C ALA A 450 66.69 97.97 9.90
N ALA A 451 65.81 97.77 8.91
CA ALA A 451 65.96 98.38 7.59
C ALA A 451 65.73 99.91 7.59
N GLU A 452 64.81 100.42 8.43
CA GLU A 452 64.63 101.87 8.60
C GLU A 452 65.78 102.53 9.39
N GLU A 453 66.36 101.84 10.36
CA GLU A 453 67.55 102.30 11.08
C GLU A 453 68.77 102.42 10.15
N ALA A 454 68.94 101.47 9.22
CA ALA A 454 69.97 101.55 8.19
C ALA A 454 69.73 102.72 7.21
N ARG A 455 68.46 103.01 6.87
CA ARG A 455 68.10 104.10 5.94
C ARG A 455 68.40 105.48 6.52
N THR A 456 68.06 105.69 7.79
CA THR A 456 68.33 106.95 8.52
C THR A 456 69.81 107.19 8.80
N ALA A 457 70.63 106.15 8.95
CA ALA A 457 72.09 106.26 9.03
C ALA A 457 72.74 106.64 7.67
N THR A 458 72.11 106.24 6.56
CA THR A 458 72.61 106.52 5.20
C THR A 458 72.31 107.97 4.77
N GLU A 459 71.14 108.51 5.12
CA GLU A 459 70.78 109.91 4.84
C GLU A 459 71.64 110.93 5.63
N LYS A 460 72.01 110.62 6.88
CA LYS A 460 72.92 111.48 7.67
C LYS A 460 74.36 111.51 7.14
N SER A 461 74.74 110.51 6.33
CA SER A 461 76.08 110.42 5.73
C SER A 461 76.18 111.15 4.38
N ALA A 462 75.06 111.31 3.67
CA ALA A 462 75.00 112.07 2.41
C ALA A 462 75.08 113.59 2.62
N VAL A 463 74.43 114.12 3.67
CA VAL A 463 74.44 115.57 3.97
C VAL A 463 75.83 116.08 4.40
N ARG A 464 76.63 115.23 5.04
CA ARG A 464 78.01 115.56 5.46
C ARG A 464 79.03 115.56 4.31
N ALA A 465 78.74 114.90 3.20
CA ALA A 465 79.60 114.87 2.02
C ALA A 465 79.42 116.12 1.13
N GLU A 466 78.25 116.76 1.16
CA GLU A 466 77.96 117.97 0.38
C GLU A 466 78.57 119.25 0.98
N GLU A 467 78.72 119.30 2.31
CA GLU A 467 79.36 120.43 3.03
C GLU A 467 80.88 120.50 2.84
N VAL A 468 81.54 119.34 2.70
CA VAL A 468 82.99 119.25 2.47
C VAL A 468 83.39 119.66 1.04
N SER A 469 82.50 119.47 0.06
CA SER A 469 82.74 119.86 -1.34
C SER A 469 82.67 121.38 -1.55
N ARG A 470 81.80 122.08 -0.82
CA ARG A 470 81.69 123.56 -0.90
C ARG A 470 82.83 124.31 -0.21
N GLN A 471 83.43 123.75 0.84
CA GLN A 471 84.60 124.36 1.51
C GLN A 471 85.92 124.16 0.73
N ALA A 472 86.02 123.11 -0.09
CA ALA A 472 87.21 122.83 -0.90
C ALA A 472 87.37 123.74 -2.13
N ILE A 473 86.28 124.22 -2.73
CA ILE A 473 86.32 125.09 -3.93
C ILE A 473 86.70 126.54 -3.57
N ALA A 474 86.24 127.05 -2.41
CA ALA A 474 86.58 128.40 -1.94
C ALA A 474 88.04 128.55 -1.44
N ALA A 475 88.68 127.44 -1.02
CA ALA A 475 90.07 127.43 -0.57
C ALA A 475 91.09 127.35 -1.73
N ALA A 476 90.70 126.85 -2.91
CA ALA A 476 91.59 126.67 -4.06
C ALA A 476 91.76 127.95 -4.91
N GLU A 477 90.75 128.84 -4.97
CA GLU A 477 90.84 130.09 -5.74
C GLU A 477 91.58 131.22 -5.00
N ALA A 478 91.68 131.16 -3.66
CA ALA A 478 92.50 132.08 -2.86
C ALA A 478 93.99 131.70 -2.83
N ALA A 479 94.32 130.42 -3.05
CA ALA A 479 95.70 129.91 -3.10
C ALA A 479 96.39 130.14 -4.46
N GLY A 480 95.63 130.36 -5.54
CA GLY A 480 96.18 130.64 -6.88
C GLY A 480 96.69 132.06 -7.08
N ARG A 481 96.14 133.06 -6.38
CA ARG A 481 96.52 134.49 -6.56
C ARG A 481 97.57 134.99 -5.56
N ALA A 482 97.86 134.21 -4.51
CA ALA A 482 98.92 134.51 -3.53
C ALA A 482 100.29 133.86 -3.86
N ALA A 483 100.33 132.94 -4.84
CA ALA A 483 101.53 132.18 -5.21
C ALA A 483 102.35 132.79 -6.36
N GLU A 484 101.86 133.85 -7.02
CA GLU A 484 102.55 134.51 -8.15
C GLU A 484 103.27 135.83 -7.76
N GLU A 485 102.89 136.48 -6.66
CA GLU A 485 103.51 137.73 -6.17
C GLU A 485 104.43 137.56 -4.93
N ALA A 486 104.46 136.37 -4.32
CA ALA A 486 105.39 136.00 -3.25
C ALA A 486 106.53 135.12 -3.81
N GLY A 487 107.26 135.60 -4.81
CA GLY A 487 108.49 136.33 -4.50
C GLY A 487 109.66 135.33 -4.44
N LEU A 488 110.37 135.02 -5.52
CA LEU A 488 111.34 135.90 -6.19
C LEU A 488 112.32 136.68 -5.26
N LYS A 489 112.28 136.48 -3.92
CA LYS A 489 113.23 137.02 -2.93
C LYS A 489 113.34 136.13 -1.67
N ALA A 490 113.65 134.85 -1.85
CA ALA A 490 114.14 134.00 -0.75
C ALA A 490 115.12 132.93 -1.28
N ALA A 491 116.13 133.41 -2.01
CA ALA A 491 117.46 132.81 -1.96
C ALA A 491 118.09 133.20 -0.61
N GLU A 492 118.88 132.29 -0.03
CA GLU A 492 119.57 132.39 1.28
C GLU A 492 118.79 131.90 2.52
N ALA A 493 118.43 130.62 2.55
CA ALA A 493 118.69 129.74 3.71
C ALA A 493 118.26 128.30 3.38
N MET A 494 119.22 127.51 2.89
CA MET A 494 119.24 126.05 3.10
C MET A 494 119.95 125.76 4.43
N PRO A 495 119.69 124.62 5.12
CA PRO A 495 119.70 123.25 4.57
C PRO A 495 118.44 122.42 4.96
N ARG A 496 117.77 121.63 4.11
CA ARG A 496 118.15 120.51 3.22
C ARG A 496 119.03 119.42 3.82
N ALA A 497 118.39 118.57 4.62
CA ALA A 497 118.50 117.11 4.52
C ALA A 497 117.05 116.55 4.55
N MET A 498 116.38 116.43 3.40
CA MET A 498 116.19 115.16 2.66
C MET A 498 115.88 113.99 3.61
N VAL A 499 114.65 113.50 3.77
CA VAL A 499 113.72 113.01 2.73
C VAL A 499 114.47 112.28 1.60
N LYS A 500 115.01 111.10 1.91
CA LYS A 500 115.32 110.04 0.94
C LYS A 500 115.67 108.71 1.62
N LYS A 501 114.63 108.03 2.07
CA LYS A 501 114.49 106.56 2.22
C LYS A 501 113.01 106.32 2.56
N LEU A 502 112.05 106.63 1.66
CA LEU A 502 111.88 106.04 0.33
C LEU A 502 112.05 104.52 0.40
N LEU A 503 110.93 103.82 0.38
CA LEU A 503 110.56 103.03 -0.80
C LEU A 503 111.77 102.32 -1.43
N GLY A 504 112.35 101.39 -0.68
CA GLY A 504 113.54 100.68 -1.13
C GLY A 504 113.98 99.51 -0.27
N SER A 505 113.12 98.99 0.61
CA SER A 505 113.35 97.69 1.26
C SER A 505 112.25 96.72 0.87
N TRP A 506 112.72 95.56 0.43
CA TRP A 506 112.01 94.38 -0.06
C TRP A 506 110.89 93.87 0.88
N GLU A 507 110.88 94.27 2.15
CA GLU A 507 110.02 93.70 3.19
C GLU A 507 108.57 94.25 3.21
N PHE A 508 108.30 95.42 2.62
CA PHE A 508 106.92 95.96 2.55
C PHE A 508 106.12 95.41 1.36
N MET A 509 106.80 95.02 0.28
CA MET A 509 106.19 94.30 -0.84
C MET A 509 105.98 92.80 -0.50
N LEU A 510 106.85 92.23 0.35
CA LEU A 510 106.65 90.89 0.91
C LEU A 510 105.41 90.81 1.81
N PHE A 511 105.15 91.83 2.64
CA PHE A 511 103.99 91.85 3.54
C PHE A 511 102.65 91.94 2.79
N LEU A 512 102.62 92.68 1.67
CA LEU A 512 101.43 92.86 0.84
C LEU A 512 101.13 91.62 -0.04
N ILE A 513 102.16 90.87 -0.44
CA ILE A 513 102.01 89.58 -1.13
C ILE A 513 101.65 88.44 -0.15
N ILE A 514 102.19 88.42 1.08
CA ILE A 514 101.83 87.44 2.12
C ILE A 514 100.39 87.64 2.61
N ALA A 515 99.91 88.87 2.76
CA ALA A 515 98.52 89.14 3.13
C ALA A 515 97.50 88.71 2.05
N MET A 516 97.87 88.84 0.77
CA MET A 516 97.01 88.45 -0.35
C MET A 516 97.07 86.93 -0.63
N LEU A 517 98.20 86.27 -0.36
CA LEU A 517 98.31 84.80 -0.42
C LEU A 517 97.66 84.09 0.78
N ALA A 518 97.66 84.70 1.98
CA ALA A 518 96.94 84.17 3.14
C ALA A 518 95.41 84.17 2.95
N ALA A 519 94.86 85.15 2.23
CA ALA A 519 93.45 85.21 1.88
C ALA A 519 93.05 84.14 0.83
N ILE A 520 93.96 83.80 -0.10
CA ILE A 520 93.74 82.75 -1.11
C ILE A 520 93.95 81.34 -0.52
N PHE A 521 94.90 81.16 0.42
CA PHE A 521 95.07 79.89 1.16
C PHE A 521 93.93 79.60 2.15
N GLY A 522 93.32 80.62 2.77
CA GLY A 522 92.11 80.43 3.61
C GLY A 522 90.89 79.93 2.81
N ALA A 523 90.73 80.39 1.58
CA ALA A 523 89.65 79.96 0.68
C ALA A 523 89.86 78.55 0.10
N VAL A 524 91.11 78.07 0.00
CA VAL A 524 91.44 76.71 -0.46
C VAL A 524 91.52 75.70 0.70
N ALA A 525 91.89 76.12 1.92
CA ALA A 525 91.92 75.26 3.12
C ALA A 525 90.52 74.89 3.67
N ILE A 526 89.51 75.75 3.51
CA ILE A 526 88.11 75.39 3.81
C ILE A 526 87.54 74.45 2.73
N SER A 527 88.04 74.55 1.48
CA SER A 527 87.64 73.69 0.37
C SER A 527 88.25 72.27 0.42
N VAL A 528 89.37 72.06 1.14
CA VAL A 528 90.00 70.73 1.35
C VAL A 528 89.73 70.14 2.75
N GLY A 529 89.30 70.95 3.73
CA GLY A 529 88.85 70.49 5.06
C GLY A 529 87.58 69.62 5.05
N ILE A 530 86.86 69.57 3.92
CA ILE A 530 85.68 68.72 3.69
C ILE A 530 86.07 67.28 3.25
N SER A 531 87.35 66.88 3.23
CA SER A 531 87.74 65.54 2.73
C SER A 531 88.76 64.72 3.56
N SER A 532 89.00 64.99 4.85
CA SER A 532 90.00 64.19 5.61
C SER A 532 89.79 63.95 7.12
N ILE A 533 88.57 64.03 7.66
CA ILE A 533 88.23 63.31 8.91
C ILE A 533 87.17 62.26 8.57
N GLY A 534 87.66 61.05 8.28
CA GLY A 534 86.85 59.85 8.16
C GLY A 534 86.91 59.01 9.44
N LEU A 535 86.02 58.01 9.47
CA LEU A 535 86.01 56.82 10.32
C LEU A 535 85.74 57.05 11.82
N GLY A 536 84.47 56.80 12.18
CA GLY A 536 83.92 56.72 13.52
C GLY A 536 82.42 56.94 13.49
#